data_AF-A0AAU3G4U3-F1
#
_entry.id   AF-A0AAU3G4U3-F1
#
_cell.length_a   1.000
_cell.length_b   1.000
_cell.length_c   1.000
_cell.angle_alpha   90.00
_cell.angle_beta   90.00
_cell.angle_gamma   90.00
#
_symmetry.space_group_name_H-M   'P 1'
#
loop_
_entity.id
_entity.type
_entity.pdbx_description
1 polymer ?
#
loop_
_entity_poly.entity_id
_entity_poly.type
_entity_poly.pdbx_seq_one_letter_code
_entity_poly.pdbx_strand_id
1 'polypeptide(L)'
;MDSQYAVDARHIWKTHVPRRGQADSVQGELLRAVEKLRDEAQRNGNVNWDEHHERLVVYLREKLIGSGLFSAETLKRLAVDLDRLADFEQPLTDDEPFDRITYRVVDWCRAHPEPVLHKHDPDLLR
;
A
#
# COMPACT_ATOMS: atom_id res chain seq x y z
N MET A 1 -8.53 7.05 -10.87
CA MET A 1 -7.21 7.64 -10.59
C MET A 1 -6.95 8.98 -11.30
N ASP A 2 -6.42 10.00 -10.60
CA ASP A 2 -5.85 11.24 -11.18
C ASP A 2 -4.67 10.91 -12.12
N SER A 3 -4.56 11.62 -13.25
CA SER A 3 -3.65 11.26 -14.33
C SER A 3 -2.17 11.33 -13.92
N GLN A 4 -1.76 12.28 -13.08
CA GLN A 4 -0.36 12.41 -12.66
C GLN A 4 -0.01 11.36 -11.60
N TYR A 5 -0.89 11.14 -10.63
CA TYR A 5 -0.67 10.09 -9.62
C TYR A 5 -0.56 8.70 -10.25
N ALA A 6 -1.33 8.42 -11.29
CA ALA A 6 -1.23 7.17 -12.03
C ALA A 6 0.12 7.03 -12.77
N VAL A 7 0.67 8.13 -13.30
CA VAL A 7 2.01 8.12 -13.91
C VAL A 7 3.09 7.81 -12.88
N ASP A 8 3.04 8.48 -11.73
CA ASP A 8 4.03 8.32 -10.67
C ASP A 8 3.98 6.92 -10.04
N ALA A 9 2.78 6.40 -9.77
CA ALA A 9 2.59 5.03 -9.30
C ALA A 9 3.16 4.01 -10.30
N ARG A 10 2.91 4.18 -11.60
CA ARG A 10 3.52 3.32 -12.64
C ARG A 10 5.04 3.43 -12.68
N HIS A 11 5.60 4.61 -12.44
CA HIS A 11 7.04 4.79 -12.37
C HIS A 11 7.61 4.01 -11.18
N ILE A 12 7.07 4.22 -9.98
CA ILE A 12 7.46 3.51 -8.75
C ILE A 12 7.35 2.00 -8.94
N TRP A 13 6.26 1.51 -9.54
CA TRP A 13 6.10 0.08 -9.82
C TRP A 13 7.24 -0.46 -10.67
N LYS A 14 7.57 0.22 -11.77
CA LYS A 14 8.60 -0.24 -12.71
C LYS A 14 10.02 -0.17 -12.14
N THR A 15 10.28 0.76 -11.22
CA THR A 15 11.64 1.01 -10.70
C THR A 15 11.91 0.32 -9.37
N HIS A 16 10.91 0.20 -8.51
CA HIS A 16 11.08 -0.21 -7.11
C HIS A 16 10.35 -1.49 -6.73
N VAL A 17 9.34 -1.93 -7.49
CA VAL A 17 8.61 -3.17 -7.18
C VAL A 17 9.26 -4.35 -7.93
N PRO A 18 9.80 -5.35 -7.22
CA PRO A 18 10.39 -6.50 -7.87
C PRO A 18 9.31 -7.39 -8.47
N ARG A 19 9.70 -8.24 -9.42
CA ARG A 19 8.77 -9.23 -10.01
C ARG A 19 8.26 -10.26 -9.00
N ARG A 20 9.01 -10.51 -7.92
CA ARG A 20 8.72 -11.49 -6.86
C ARG A 20 9.33 -11.02 -5.54
N GLY A 21 8.70 -11.39 -4.44
CA GLY A 21 9.18 -11.08 -3.09
C GLY A 21 8.87 -9.66 -2.63
N GLN A 22 9.44 -9.28 -1.50
CA GLN A 22 9.41 -7.93 -0.93
C GLN A 22 10.34 -7.00 -1.71
N ALA A 23 9.97 -5.72 -1.79
CA ALA A 23 10.80 -4.71 -2.44
C ALA A 23 11.93 -4.25 -1.53
N ASP A 24 13.13 -4.05 -2.09
CA ASP A 24 14.30 -3.57 -1.33
C ASP A 24 14.13 -2.13 -0.80
N SER A 25 13.13 -1.39 -1.30
CA SER A 25 12.85 0.00 -0.90
C SER A 25 11.45 0.15 -0.31
N VAL A 26 11.30 1.07 0.66
CA VAL A 26 10.01 1.38 1.29
C VAL A 26 9.01 1.89 0.24
N GLN A 27 9.47 2.67 -0.74
CA GLN A 27 8.66 3.15 -1.86
C GLN A 27 8.03 1.99 -2.65
N GLY A 28 8.85 1.01 -3.03
CA GLY A 28 8.38 -0.19 -3.71
C GLY A 28 7.46 -1.01 -2.83
N GLU A 29 7.81 -1.21 -1.57
CA GLU A 29 7.06 -2.09 -0.67
C GLU A 29 5.68 -1.53 -0.33
N LEU A 30 5.58 -0.20 -0.15
CA LEU A 30 4.30 0.49 0.02
C LEU A 30 3.36 0.24 -1.16
N LEU A 31 3.86 0.42 -2.39
CA LEU A 31 3.02 0.21 -3.58
C LEU A 31 2.69 -1.27 -3.78
N ARG A 32 3.65 -2.16 -3.54
CA ARG A 32 3.45 -3.62 -3.58
C ARG A 32 2.36 -4.05 -2.60
N ALA A 33 2.37 -3.52 -1.38
CA ALA A 33 1.39 -3.83 -0.35
C ALA A 33 -0.04 -3.44 -0.80
N VAL A 34 -0.22 -2.23 -1.34
CA VAL A 34 -1.53 -1.79 -1.84
C VAL A 34 -2.03 -2.70 -2.96
N GLU A 35 -1.20 -2.99 -3.94
CA GLU A 35 -1.61 -3.81 -5.10
C GLU A 35 -1.85 -5.28 -4.73
N LYS A 36 -1.11 -5.83 -3.76
CA LYS A 36 -1.39 -7.17 -3.24
C LYS A 36 -2.75 -7.25 -2.53
N LEU A 37 -3.06 -6.26 -1.69
CA LEU A 37 -4.34 -6.19 -0.99
C LEU A 37 -5.49 -5.96 -1.98
N ARG A 38 -5.27 -5.12 -3.01
CA ARG A 38 -6.23 -4.91 -4.11
C ARG A 38 -6.51 -6.22 -4.84
N ASP A 39 -5.47 -6.93 -5.25
CA ASP A 39 -5.58 -8.20 -5.95
C ASP A 39 -6.31 -9.25 -5.11
N GLU A 40 -5.99 -9.37 -3.83
CA GLU A 40 -6.66 -10.31 -2.93
C GLU A 40 -8.16 -9.99 -2.78
N ALA A 41 -8.51 -8.73 -2.56
CA ALA A 41 -9.90 -8.31 -2.41
C ALA A 41 -10.70 -8.45 -3.71
N GLN A 42 -10.17 -7.96 -4.83
CA GLN A 42 -10.93 -7.84 -6.07
C GLN A 42 -10.91 -9.12 -6.92
N ARG A 43 -9.80 -9.86 -6.94
CA ARG A 43 -9.66 -11.07 -7.75
C ARG A 43 -9.99 -12.34 -6.98
N ASN A 44 -9.61 -12.40 -5.71
CA ASN A 44 -9.80 -13.60 -4.88
C ASN A 44 -10.98 -13.47 -3.90
N GLY A 45 -11.57 -12.28 -3.74
CA GLY A 45 -12.65 -12.07 -2.79
C GLY A 45 -12.23 -12.32 -1.34
N ASN A 46 -10.97 -12.01 -0.99
CA ASN A 46 -10.34 -12.31 0.30
C ASN A 46 -10.31 -13.78 0.72
N VAL A 47 -10.55 -14.74 -0.19
CA VAL A 47 -10.56 -16.16 0.18
C VAL A 47 -9.19 -16.69 0.63
N ASN A 48 -8.10 -16.07 0.19
CA ASN A 48 -6.73 -16.41 0.59
C ASN A 48 -6.19 -15.46 1.66
N TRP A 49 -7.04 -14.61 2.25
CA TRP A 49 -6.64 -13.69 3.31
C TRP A 49 -6.05 -14.45 4.50
N ASP A 50 -4.96 -13.91 5.04
CA ASP A 50 -4.25 -14.48 6.18
C ASP A 50 -3.38 -13.42 6.88
N GLU A 51 -2.60 -13.87 7.86
CA GLU A 51 -1.69 -13.02 8.65
C GLU A 51 -0.73 -12.18 7.80
N HIS A 52 -0.37 -12.61 6.58
CA HIS A 52 0.51 -11.82 5.72
C HIS A 52 -0.19 -10.57 5.20
N HIS A 53 -1.47 -10.68 4.86
CA HIS A 53 -2.28 -9.54 4.42
C HIS A 53 -2.48 -8.56 5.57
N GLU A 54 -2.71 -9.06 6.78
CA GLU A 54 -2.77 -8.23 7.99
C GLU A 54 -1.46 -7.46 8.22
N ARG A 55 -0.30 -8.12 8.08
CA ARG A 55 1.01 -7.47 8.17
C ARG A 55 1.21 -6.38 7.11
N LEU A 56 0.71 -6.58 5.88
CA LEU A 56 0.74 -5.52 4.85
C LEU A 56 -0.09 -4.31 5.25
N VAL A 57 -1.28 -4.50 5.84
CA VAL A 57 -2.09 -3.39 6.36
C VAL A 57 -1.39 -2.67 7.50
N VAL A 58 -0.78 -3.41 8.44
CA VAL A 58 0.01 -2.83 9.54
C VAL A 58 1.17 -2.00 8.98
N TYR A 59 1.91 -2.54 8.00
CA TYR A 59 3.00 -1.83 7.34
C TYR A 59 2.54 -0.51 6.69
N LEU A 60 1.39 -0.53 5.99
CA LEU A 60 0.81 0.68 5.41
C LEU A 60 0.45 1.71 6.49
N ARG A 61 -0.12 1.28 7.63
CA ARG A 61 -0.42 2.19 8.75
C ARG A 61 0.85 2.82 9.32
N GLU A 62 1.85 2.00 9.63
CA GLU A 62 3.11 2.48 10.20
C GLU A 62 3.79 3.49 9.29
N LYS A 63 3.89 3.18 8.00
CA LYS A 63 4.62 4.03 7.05
C LYS A 63 3.85 5.25 6.60
N LEU A 64 2.53 5.17 6.45
CA LEU A 64 1.74 6.31 5.99
C LEU A 64 1.22 7.15 7.15
N ILE A 65 0.50 6.55 8.10
CA ILE A 65 -0.07 7.28 9.25
C ILE A 65 1.05 7.70 10.22
N GLY A 66 2.01 6.81 10.48
CA GLY A 66 3.15 7.09 11.37
C GLY A 66 4.20 8.04 10.78
N SER A 67 4.10 8.45 9.51
CA SER A 67 5.10 9.32 8.86
C SER A 67 5.12 10.76 9.39
N GLY A 68 4.01 11.24 9.97
CA GLY A 68 3.84 12.66 10.29
C GLY A 68 3.69 13.59 9.07
N LEU A 69 3.57 13.04 7.86
CA LEU A 69 3.53 13.82 6.60
C LEU A 69 2.16 14.45 6.30
N PHE A 70 1.08 13.82 6.78
CA PHE A 70 -0.27 14.16 6.34
C PHE A 70 -1.06 14.97 7.37
N SER A 71 -1.99 15.80 6.89
CA SER A 71 -2.92 16.55 7.74
C SER A 71 -3.86 15.61 8.51
N ALA A 72 -4.41 16.08 9.63
CA ALA A 72 -5.34 15.30 10.45
C ALA A 72 -6.55 14.77 9.66
N GLU A 73 -7.09 15.56 8.73
CA GLU A 73 -8.21 15.14 7.86
C GLU A 73 -7.79 14.01 6.90
N THR A 74 -6.59 14.09 6.34
CA THR A 74 -6.04 13.05 5.48
C THR A 74 -5.73 11.78 6.26
N LEU A 75 -5.14 11.90 7.45
CA LEU A 75 -4.88 10.77 8.35
C LEU A 75 -6.17 10.06 8.75
N LYS A 76 -7.24 10.80 9.06
CA LYS A 76 -8.55 10.23 9.38
C LYS A 76 -9.13 9.43 8.21
N ARG A 77 -9.09 9.99 6.99
CA ARG A 77 -9.54 9.28 5.78
C ARG A 77 -8.71 8.04 5.51
N LEU A 78 -7.39 8.14 5.65
CA LEU A 78 -6.48 7.03 5.42
C LEU A 78 -6.70 5.90 6.43
N ALA A 79 -6.96 6.23 7.70
CA ALA A 79 -7.32 5.24 8.71
C ALA A 79 -8.60 4.49 8.34
N VAL A 80 -9.65 5.20 7.91
CA VAL A 80 -10.91 4.60 7.45
C VAL A 80 -10.67 3.68 6.25
N ASP A 81 -9.91 4.13 5.24
CA ASP A 81 -9.61 3.32 4.06
C ASP A 81 -8.82 2.05 4.44
N LEU A 82 -7.82 2.18 5.32
CA LEU A 82 -7.04 1.03 5.81
C LEU A 82 -7.86 0.10 6.74
N ASP A 83 -8.86 0.62 7.46
CA ASP A 83 -9.80 -0.20 8.25
C ASP A 83 -10.69 -1.02 7.29
N ARG A 84 -11.14 -0.42 6.18
CA ARG A 84 -11.90 -1.14 5.14
C ARG A 84 -11.06 -2.20 4.43
N LEU A 85 -9.79 -1.94 4.16
CA LEU A 85 -8.88 -2.93 3.58
C LEU A 85 -8.63 -4.11 4.54
N ALA A 86 -8.67 -3.89 5.85
CA ALA A 86 -8.46 -4.92 6.86
C ALA A 86 -9.69 -5.81 7.12
N ASP A 87 -10.87 -5.38 6.67
CA ASP A 87 -12.14 -6.09 6.85
C ASP A 87 -12.23 -7.27 5.87
N PHE A 88 -11.57 -8.38 6.22
CA PHE A 88 -11.48 -9.53 5.32
C PHE A 88 -12.85 -10.15 5.00
N GLU A 89 -13.81 -10.06 5.94
CA GLU A 89 -15.17 -10.59 5.78
C GLU A 89 -15.97 -9.82 4.71
N GLN A 90 -15.57 -8.59 4.39
CA GLN A 90 -16.22 -7.72 3.41
C GLN A 90 -15.22 -7.27 2.34
N PRO A 91 -14.93 -8.13 1.34
CA PRO A 91 -13.99 -7.81 0.26
C PRO A 91 -14.30 -6.48 -0.40
N LEU A 92 -13.29 -5.60 -0.44
CA LEU A 92 -13.43 -4.30 -1.07
C LEU A 92 -13.28 -4.44 -2.60
N THR A 93 -14.40 -4.36 -3.31
CA THR A 93 -14.41 -4.46 -4.78
C THR A 93 -14.21 -3.12 -5.48
N ASP A 94 -14.45 -2.01 -4.79
CA ASP A 94 -14.31 -0.67 -5.36
C ASP A 94 -12.85 -0.23 -5.44
N ASP A 95 -12.44 0.35 -6.57
CA ASP A 95 -11.08 0.87 -6.75
C ASP A 95 -10.79 2.13 -5.92
N GLU A 96 -11.82 2.88 -5.54
CA GLU A 96 -11.65 4.23 -5.00
C GLU A 96 -10.79 4.28 -3.72
N PRO A 97 -11.00 3.42 -2.70
CA PRO A 97 -10.15 3.45 -1.51
C PRO A 97 -8.70 3.03 -1.81
N PHE A 98 -8.49 2.08 -2.72
CA PHE A 98 -7.14 1.70 -3.15
C PHE A 98 -6.45 2.86 -3.87
N ASP A 99 -7.13 3.55 -4.78
CA ASP A 99 -6.61 4.74 -5.47
C ASP A 99 -6.25 5.86 -4.47
N ARG A 100 -7.09 6.11 -3.47
CA ARG A 100 -6.81 7.09 -2.41
C ARG A 100 -5.56 6.74 -1.61
N ILE A 101 -5.40 5.47 -1.21
CA ILE A 101 -4.20 5.00 -0.52
C ILE A 101 -2.98 5.13 -1.43
N THR A 102 -3.08 4.73 -2.71
CA THR A 102 -1.98 4.86 -3.67
C THR A 102 -1.56 6.32 -3.86
N TYR A 103 -2.48 7.30 -3.80
CA TYR A 103 -2.08 8.71 -3.80
C TYR A 103 -1.22 9.08 -2.60
N ARG A 104 -1.55 8.56 -1.42
CA ARG A 104 -0.74 8.82 -0.22
C ARG A 104 0.62 8.13 -0.30
N VAL A 105 0.68 6.94 -0.90
CA VAL A 105 1.96 6.28 -1.21
C VAL A 105 2.81 7.15 -2.13
N VAL A 106 2.25 7.67 -3.22
CA VAL A 106 2.96 8.57 -4.13
C VAL A 106 3.45 9.83 -3.41
N ASP A 107 2.63 10.44 -2.56
CA ASP A 107 3.05 11.62 -1.80
C ASP A 107 4.14 11.30 -0.77
N TRP A 108 4.08 10.13 -0.15
CA TRP A 108 5.16 9.65 0.71
C TRP A 108 6.46 9.49 -0.09
N CYS A 109 6.41 8.90 -1.28
CA CYS A 109 7.57 8.75 -2.17
C CYS A 109 8.12 10.11 -2.64
N ARG A 110 7.26 11.08 -2.94
CA ARG A 110 7.69 12.45 -3.31
C ARG A 110 8.40 13.16 -2.16
N ALA A 111 8.01 12.91 -0.91
CA ALA A 111 8.69 13.40 0.28
C ALA A 111 10.01 12.67 0.58
N HIS A 112 10.21 11.47 0.01
CA HIS A 112 11.40 10.65 0.16
C HIS A 112 11.96 10.29 -1.23
N PRO A 113 12.56 11.27 -1.95
CA PRO A 113 13.00 11.07 -3.33
C PRO A 113 14.13 10.04 -3.46
N GLU A 114 14.96 9.90 -2.42
CA GLU A 114 15.98 8.86 -2.35
C GLU A 114 15.37 7.55 -1.83
N PRO A 115 15.66 6.40 -2.46
CA PRO A 115 15.17 5.10 -2.01
C PRO A 115 15.51 4.83 -0.55
N VAL A 116 14.49 4.61 0.28
CA VAL A 116 14.67 4.28 1.69
C VAL A 116 14.75 2.77 1.80
N LEU A 117 15.82 2.25 2.41
CA LEU A 117 16.01 0.81 2.58
C LEU A 117 14.82 0.20 3.34
N HIS A 118 14.19 -0.80 2.74
CA HIS A 118 13.17 -1.61 3.39
C HIS A 118 13.84 -2.82 4.06
N LYS A 119 13.56 -3.02 5.35
CA LYS A 119 13.98 -4.23 6.06
C LYS A 119 12.94 -5.32 5.79
N HIS A 120 13.34 -6.35 5.06
CA HIS A 120 12.46 -7.47 4.74
C HIS A 120 12.01 -8.16 6.03
N ASP A 121 10.72 -8.47 6.10
CA ASP A 121 10.14 -9.33 7.11
C ASP A 121 10.40 -10.79 6.71
N PRO A 122 11.21 -11.57 7.47
CA PRO A 122 11.54 -12.94 7.11
C PRO A 122 10.33 -13.88 7.09
N ASP A 123 9.23 -13.51 7.76
CA ASP A 123 8.00 -14.29 7.78
C ASP A 123 7.12 -13.97 6.56
N LEU A 124 7.31 -12.83 5.90
CA LEU A 124 6.62 -12.44 4.65
C LEU A 124 7.31 -13.03 3.42
N LEU A 125 7.21 -14.35 3.25
CA LEU A 125 7.87 -15.10 2.16
C LEU A 125 7.20 -14.95 0.77
N ARG A 126 6.12 -14.17 0.65
CA ARG A 126 5.24 -14.12 -0.54
C ARG A 126 5.29 -12.80 -1.28
#